data_AF-F9PNR0-F1
#
_entry.id   AF-F9PNR0-F1
#
_cell.length_a   1.000
_cell.length_b   1.000
_cell.length_c   1.000
_cell.angle_alpha   90.00
_cell.angle_beta   90.00
_cell.angle_gamma   90.00
#
_symmetry.space_group_name_H-M   'P 1'
#
loop_
_entity.id
_entity.type
_entity.pdbx_description
1 polymer ?
#
loop_
_entity_poly.entity_id
_entity_poly.type
_entity_poly.pdbx_seq_one_letter_code
_entity_poly.pdbx_strand_id
1 'polypeptide(L)'
;MSSNQPRQTKAQRREAARLKAKELREASARRERRNKIARRSFIGVAGLGVTGGLGYLAYRGIEAKNGTKDNKASSKFPAPSEGLATAKANQSGIPKQVLSDASWTYGEGPALDTVAASAPVLDIYFDYSCSHCAQFEGLHTQEINQLLSEKKITLALHPCKLLEQEWTSVVMNAMGVVLDEAPAQSLSFHNAAFEIFSQFLQTKNQSNMTVEGLVAAATKVNVPKEVSGKFKAAVDSDKYGKWVTLGDEAFKARKLEGTPTVFFKGEKVDLNKLQTRTSLTELVAAATPTAQPSQQASQQPSPQPTQQG
;
A
#
# COMPACT_ATOMS: atom_id res chain seq x y z
N MET A 1 -53.29 -36.08 12.71
CA MET A 1 -54.25 -35.52 11.73
C MET A 1 -53.60 -34.29 11.10
N SER A 2 -53.40 -34.32 9.78
CA SER A 2 -52.63 -33.32 9.03
C SER A 2 -53.49 -32.09 8.72
N SER A 3 -53.03 -30.89 9.09
CA SER A 3 -53.74 -29.62 8.90
C SER A 3 -53.58 -29.13 7.45
N ASN A 4 -54.70 -29.13 6.72
CA ASN A 4 -54.80 -28.75 5.32
C ASN A 4 -54.92 -27.21 5.21
N GLN A 5 -53.83 -26.51 4.86
CA GLN A 5 -53.89 -25.06 4.60
C GLN A 5 -54.52 -24.77 3.23
N PRO A 6 -55.44 -23.79 3.12
CA PRO A 6 -56.13 -23.50 1.87
C PRO A 6 -55.17 -22.94 0.81
N ARG A 7 -55.19 -23.58 -0.37
CA ARG A 7 -54.34 -23.27 -1.53
C ARG A 7 -54.74 -21.92 -2.12
N GLN A 8 -53.82 -20.94 -2.11
CA GLN A 8 -54.08 -19.61 -2.67
C GLN A 8 -54.45 -19.64 -4.15
N THR A 9 -55.47 -18.85 -4.51
CA THR A 9 -56.01 -18.79 -5.87
C THR A 9 -54.99 -18.19 -6.85
N LYS A 10 -55.10 -18.56 -8.14
CA LYS A 10 -54.17 -18.09 -9.20
C LYS A 10 -54.18 -16.56 -9.35
N ALA A 11 -55.29 -15.90 -9.00
CA ALA A 11 -55.43 -14.45 -8.99
C ALA A 11 -54.59 -13.80 -7.87
N GLN A 12 -54.66 -14.32 -6.64
CA GLN A 12 -53.91 -13.79 -5.48
C GLN A 12 -52.39 -13.87 -5.67
N ARG A 13 -51.88 -14.92 -6.31
CA ARG A 13 -50.44 -15.04 -6.65
C ARG A 13 -49.97 -13.99 -7.68
N ARG A 14 -50.84 -13.59 -8.60
CA ARG A 14 -50.55 -12.56 -9.60
C ARG A 14 -50.56 -11.16 -8.99
N GLU A 15 -51.45 -10.88 -8.04
CA GLU A 15 -51.43 -9.63 -7.27
C GLU A 15 -50.23 -9.52 -6.34
N ALA A 16 -49.88 -10.59 -5.62
CA ALA A 16 -48.69 -10.61 -4.77
C ALA A 16 -47.39 -10.41 -5.57
N ALA A 17 -47.30 -10.99 -6.78
CA ALA A 17 -46.18 -10.76 -7.69
C ALA A 17 -46.12 -9.32 -8.22
N ARG A 18 -47.27 -8.70 -8.51
CA ARG A 18 -47.35 -7.28 -8.93
C ARG A 18 -46.98 -6.32 -7.81
N LEU A 19 -47.36 -6.62 -6.56
CA LEU A 19 -46.99 -5.83 -5.39
C LEU A 19 -45.48 -5.93 -5.10
N LYS A 20 -44.91 -7.14 -5.10
CA LYS A 20 -43.45 -7.33 -4.97
C LYS A 20 -42.67 -6.67 -6.11
N ALA A 21 -43.19 -6.70 -7.34
CA ALA A 21 -42.56 -6.00 -8.47
C ALA A 21 -42.61 -4.47 -8.33
N LYS A 22 -43.66 -3.91 -7.72
CA LYS A 22 -43.71 -2.47 -7.38
C LYS A 22 -42.72 -2.13 -6.28
N GLU A 23 -42.67 -2.93 -5.22
CA GLU A 23 -41.76 -2.73 -4.08
C GLU A 23 -40.28 -2.83 -4.49
N LEU A 24 -39.92 -3.79 -5.36
CA LEU A 24 -38.57 -3.93 -5.91
C LEU A 24 -38.18 -2.75 -6.81
N ARG A 25 -39.13 -2.18 -7.57
CA ARG A 25 -38.89 -0.98 -8.39
C ARG A 25 -38.75 0.28 -7.55
N GLU A 26 -39.48 0.38 -6.44
CA GLU A 26 -39.32 1.49 -5.49
C GLU A 26 -37.99 1.36 -4.73
N ALA A 27 -37.61 0.15 -4.35
CA ALA A 27 -36.31 -0.13 -3.72
C ALA A 27 -35.14 0.14 -4.68
N SER A 28 -35.26 -0.23 -5.97
CA SER A 28 -34.24 0.07 -6.98
C SER A 28 -34.15 1.56 -7.27
N ALA A 29 -35.28 2.28 -7.36
CA ALA A 29 -35.29 3.73 -7.54
C ALA A 29 -34.69 4.48 -6.32
N ARG A 30 -34.89 3.98 -5.09
CA ARG A 30 -34.23 4.53 -3.89
C ARG A 30 -32.73 4.26 -3.89
N ARG A 31 -32.29 3.07 -4.34
CA ARG A 31 -30.86 2.74 -4.51
C ARG A 31 -30.21 3.61 -5.59
N GLU A 32 -30.87 3.83 -6.72
CA GLU A 32 -30.37 4.73 -7.77
C GLU A 32 -30.29 6.18 -7.31
N ARG A 33 -31.27 6.69 -6.55
CA ARG A 33 -31.20 8.04 -5.97
C ARG A 33 -30.04 8.17 -4.98
N ARG A 34 -29.82 7.18 -4.11
CA ARG A 34 -28.66 7.14 -3.20
C ARG A 34 -27.33 7.08 -3.96
N ASN A 35 -27.23 6.26 -5.01
CA ASN A 35 -26.03 6.15 -5.83
C ASN A 35 -25.79 7.41 -6.68
N LYS A 36 -26.84 8.12 -7.12
CA LYS A 36 -26.73 9.40 -7.85
C LYS A 36 -26.30 10.55 -6.94
N ILE A 37 -26.71 10.54 -5.67
CA ILE A 37 -26.23 11.48 -4.65
C ILE A 37 -24.77 11.18 -4.30
N ALA A 38 -24.41 9.92 -4.03
CA ALA A 38 -23.02 9.52 -3.78
C ALA A 38 -22.09 9.85 -4.96
N ARG A 39 -22.54 9.65 -6.20
CA ARG A 39 -21.79 10.01 -7.42
C ARG A 39 -21.66 11.53 -7.62
N ARG A 40 -22.62 12.33 -7.15
CA ARG A 40 -22.54 13.80 -7.19
C ARG A 40 -21.69 14.37 -6.05
N SER A 41 -21.64 13.73 -4.89
CA SER A 41 -20.72 14.08 -3.80
C SER A 41 -19.25 13.80 -4.18
N PHE A 42 -18.99 12.80 -5.03
CA PHE A 42 -17.66 12.55 -5.61
C PHE A 42 -17.26 13.59 -6.67
N ILE A 43 -18.22 14.21 -7.35
CA ILE A 43 -17.97 15.21 -8.40
C ILE A 43 -17.91 16.64 -7.82
N GLY A 44 -18.51 16.89 -6.65
CA GLY A 44 -18.46 18.18 -5.94
C GLY A 44 -17.11 18.53 -5.31
N VAL A 45 -16.17 17.58 -5.23
CA VAL A 45 -14.76 17.82 -4.89
C VAL A 45 -13.84 17.65 -6.13
N ALA A 46 -14.38 17.15 -7.25
CA ALA A 46 -13.66 16.93 -8.51
C ALA A 46 -13.62 18.18 -9.43
N GLY A 47 -13.57 19.39 -8.85
CA GLY A 47 -13.36 20.64 -9.58
C GLY A 47 -11.89 21.01 -9.82
N LEU A 48 -10.94 20.25 -9.25
CA LEU A 48 -9.48 20.48 -9.37
C LEU A 48 -8.68 19.17 -9.48
N GLY A 49 -9.22 18.16 -10.17
CA GLY A 49 -8.69 16.79 -10.11
C GLY A 49 -8.51 16.11 -11.46
N VAL A 50 -8.14 16.83 -12.52
CA VAL A 50 -7.87 16.21 -13.83
C VAL A 50 -6.57 16.76 -14.41
N THR A 51 -5.42 16.24 -13.96
CA THR A 51 -4.13 16.23 -14.70
C THR A 51 -3.07 15.34 -14.00
N GLY A 52 -3.42 14.10 -13.65
CA GLY A 52 -2.50 13.22 -12.90
C GLY A 52 -1.28 12.70 -13.69
N GLY A 53 -1.32 12.70 -15.03
CA GLY A 53 -0.24 12.12 -15.86
C GLY A 53 0.63 13.15 -16.59
N LEU A 54 0.03 14.20 -17.14
CA LEU A 54 0.75 15.24 -17.90
C LEU A 54 1.25 16.40 -17.03
N GLY A 55 0.62 16.63 -15.87
CA GLY A 55 1.02 17.69 -14.94
C GLY A 55 2.41 17.46 -14.34
N TYR A 56 2.83 16.19 -14.17
CA TYR A 56 4.11 15.84 -13.56
C TYR A 56 5.33 16.27 -14.41
N LEU A 57 5.21 16.20 -15.75
CA LEU A 57 6.29 16.62 -16.65
C LEU A 57 6.30 18.13 -16.92
N ALA A 58 5.13 18.78 -16.97
CA ALA A 58 5.07 20.24 -17.11
C ALA A 58 5.51 20.98 -15.84
N TYR A 59 5.25 20.43 -14.66
CA TYR A 59 5.66 20.98 -13.37
C TYR A 59 7.18 21.01 -13.20
N ARG A 60 7.91 19.99 -13.69
CA ARG A 60 9.39 19.99 -13.73
C ARG A 60 9.99 21.10 -14.60
N GLY A 61 9.24 21.67 -15.54
CA GLY A 61 9.69 22.78 -16.39
C GLY A 61 9.48 24.17 -15.78
N ILE A 62 8.54 24.33 -14.84
CA ILE A 62 8.12 25.63 -14.32
C ILE A 62 8.74 25.93 -12.94
N GLU A 63 8.94 24.94 -12.08
CA GLU A 63 9.58 25.17 -10.77
C GLU A 63 11.08 25.43 -10.82
N ALA A 64 11.76 25.02 -11.89
CA ALA A 64 13.15 25.44 -12.10
C ALA A 64 13.28 26.94 -12.43
N LYS A 65 12.17 27.67 -12.67
CA LYS A 65 12.23 29.04 -13.19
C LYS A 65 11.47 30.11 -12.41
N ASN A 66 10.46 29.80 -11.59
CA ASN A 66 9.72 30.83 -10.87
C ASN A 66 9.68 30.56 -9.36
N GLY A 67 10.59 31.23 -8.65
CA GLY A 67 10.47 31.41 -7.21
C GLY A 67 9.24 32.24 -6.87
N THR A 68 8.28 31.60 -6.21
CA THR A 68 7.17 32.31 -5.56
C THR A 68 7.06 31.80 -4.14
N LYS A 69 7.39 32.68 -3.19
CA LYS A 69 7.39 32.42 -1.75
C LYS A 69 5.95 32.45 -1.25
N ASP A 70 5.31 31.29 -1.17
CA ASP A 70 4.11 31.11 -0.36
C ASP A 70 4.50 30.52 0.99
N ASN A 71 4.10 31.20 2.07
CA ASN A 71 4.34 30.82 3.46
C ASN A 71 3.53 29.57 3.88
N LYS A 72 3.72 28.43 3.20
CA LYS A 72 3.51 27.13 3.85
C LYS A 72 4.76 26.85 4.66
N ALA A 73 4.60 26.52 5.94
CA ALA A 73 5.70 25.94 6.71
C ALA A 73 6.13 24.66 5.97
N SER A 74 7.21 24.76 5.19
CA SER A 74 7.77 23.64 4.46
C SER A 74 8.27 22.66 5.52
N SER A 75 7.55 21.58 5.76
CA SER A 75 8.10 20.48 6.54
C SER A 75 9.38 20.02 5.85
N LYS A 76 10.41 19.69 6.64
CA LYS A 76 11.69 19.11 6.18
C LYS A 76 11.50 17.89 5.24
N PHE A 77 10.31 17.27 5.28
CA PHE A 77 9.94 16.07 4.55
C PHE A 77 8.69 16.31 3.69
N PRO A 78 8.57 15.69 2.51
CA PRO A 78 7.38 15.79 1.69
C PRO A 78 6.17 15.14 2.37
N ALA A 79 5.01 15.75 2.20
CA ALA A 79 3.74 15.13 2.57
C ALA A 79 3.47 13.91 1.68
N PRO A 80 2.71 12.90 2.14
CA PRO A 80 2.37 11.74 1.30
C PRO A 80 1.73 12.11 -0.05
N SER A 81 0.92 13.18 -0.09
CA SER A 81 0.33 13.71 -1.33
C SER A 81 1.32 14.35 -2.29
N GLU A 82 2.52 14.70 -1.82
CA GLU A 82 3.60 15.31 -2.60
C GLU A 82 4.52 14.24 -3.23
N GLY A 83 4.30 12.96 -2.89
CA GLY A 83 5.05 11.82 -3.41
C GLY A 83 6.31 11.49 -2.61
N LEU A 84 7.19 10.71 -3.22
CA LEU A 84 8.43 10.24 -2.60
C LEU A 84 9.42 11.37 -2.37
N ALA A 85 10.18 11.28 -1.28
CA ALA A 85 11.41 12.06 -1.14
C ALA A 85 12.35 11.77 -2.33
N THR A 86 12.90 12.82 -2.92
CA THR A 86 13.76 12.72 -4.11
C THR A 86 15.25 12.76 -3.78
N ALA A 87 15.61 13.23 -2.58
CA ALA A 87 16.98 13.29 -2.10
C ALA A 87 17.31 12.08 -1.22
N LYS A 88 18.57 11.62 -1.29
CA LYS A 88 19.13 10.70 -0.30
C LYS A 88 19.41 11.43 1.01
N ALA A 89 19.32 10.72 2.13
CA ALA A 89 19.73 11.26 3.41
C ALA A 89 21.22 11.63 3.43
N ASN A 90 22.08 10.80 2.80
CA ASN A 90 23.51 11.06 2.61
C ASN A 90 24.25 11.50 3.88
N GLN A 91 24.02 10.81 5.00
CA GLN A 91 24.65 11.09 6.28
C GLN A 91 25.26 9.82 6.86
N SER A 92 26.41 9.97 7.55
CA SER A 92 27.00 8.87 8.31
C SER A 92 26.04 8.39 9.39
N GLY A 93 25.86 7.08 9.49
CA GLY A 93 24.89 6.44 10.39
C GLY A 93 23.49 6.28 9.79
N ILE A 94 23.37 6.45 8.47
CA ILE A 94 22.17 6.16 7.70
C ILE A 94 22.58 5.31 6.47
N PRO A 95 21.86 4.23 6.12
CA PRO A 95 22.20 3.44 4.94
C PRO A 95 22.20 4.28 3.67
N LYS A 96 23.07 3.96 2.71
CA LYS A 96 23.33 4.80 1.52
C LYS A 96 22.08 5.00 0.64
N GLN A 97 21.24 3.99 0.57
CA GLN A 97 20.06 3.96 -0.30
C GLN A 97 18.85 4.64 0.33
N VAL A 98 18.90 4.99 1.62
CA VAL A 98 17.79 5.62 2.35
C VAL A 98 17.60 7.07 1.91
N LEU A 99 16.34 7.43 1.70
CA LEU A 99 15.88 8.75 1.32
C LEU A 99 15.89 9.72 2.51
N SER A 100 15.78 11.02 2.23
CA SER A 100 15.87 12.08 3.22
C SER A 100 14.77 12.05 4.29
N ASP A 101 13.72 11.24 4.08
CA ASP A 101 12.62 11.00 5.02
C ASP A 101 12.69 9.64 5.71
N ALA A 102 13.89 9.05 5.77
CA ALA A 102 14.21 7.74 6.33
C ALA A 102 13.63 6.53 5.56
N SER A 103 12.90 6.74 4.47
CA SER A 103 12.31 5.65 3.71
C SER A 103 13.29 5.01 2.73
N TRP A 104 12.94 3.83 2.22
CA TRP A 104 13.60 3.19 1.08
C TRP A 104 12.56 2.54 0.17
N THR A 105 12.92 2.31 -1.09
CA THR A 105 11.94 2.00 -2.15
C THR A 105 12.25 0.76 -2.96
N TYR A 106 11.18 0.18 -3.52
CA TYR A 106 11.19 -0.88 -4.52
C TYR A 106 10.15 -0.58 -5.59
N GLY A 107 10.52 -0.65 -6.87
CA GLY A 107 9.62 -0.48 -8.01
C GLY A 107 9.86 -1.48 -9.13
N GLU A 108 10.99 -2.20 -9.10
CA GLU A 108 11.32 -3.23 -10.07
C GLU A 108 11.54 -4.58 -9.36
N GLY A 109 10.44 -5.21 -8.93
CA GLY A 109 10.52 -6.41 -8.10
C GLY A 109 11.21 -6.13 -6.75
N PRO A 110 12.10 -7.01 -6.26
CA PRO A 110 12.79 -6.82 -4.99
C PRO A 110 14.04 -5.92 -5.08
N ALA A 111 14.31 -5.30 -6.24
CA ALA A 111 15.49 -4.45 -6.41
C ALA A 111 15.38 -3.17 -5.56
N LEU A 112 16.28 -3.02 -4.59
CA LEU A 112 16.36 -1.83 -3.73
C LEU A 112 16.66 -0.58 -4.55
N ASP A 113 16.14 0.55 -4.08
CA ASP A 113 16.38 1.89 -4.65
C ASP A 113 15.87 2.04 -6.09
N THR A 114 14.76 1.37 -6.37
CA THR A 114 14.07 1.45 -7.66
C THR A 114 12.70 2.10 -7.50
N VAL A 115 12.24 2.74 -8.57
CA VAL A 115 10.92 3.38 -8.68
C VAL A 115 10.35 3.03 -10.05
N ALA A 116 9.11 2.54 -10.09
CA ALA A 116 8.44 2.25 -11.35
C ALA A 116 7.83 3.53 -11.93
N ALA A 117 8.30 3.94 -13.11
CA ALA A 117 7.99 5.24 -13.72
C ALA A 117 6.50 5.55 -13.94
N SER A 118 5.63 4.54 -13.98
CA SER A 118 4.18 4.72 -14.18
C SER A 118 3.34 3.99 -13.13
N ALA A 119 3.97 3.49 -12.07
CA ALA A 119 3.28 2.81 -11.00
C ALA A 119 2.99 3.78 -9.84
N PRO A 120 1.77 3.76 -9.27
CA PRO A 120 1.46 4.51 -8.06
C PRO A 120 2.34 4.08 -6.87
N VAL A 121 2.59 5.02 -5.97
CA VAL A 121 3.34 4.76 -4.73
C VAL A 121 2.41 4.16 -3.67
N LEU A 122 2.87 3.10 -3.02
CA LEU A 122 2.31 2.53 -1.80
C LEU A 122 3.28 2.82 -0.66
N ASP A 123 2.93 3.77 0.21
CA ASP A 123 3.71 4.11 1.40
C ASP A 123 3.21 3.30 2.60
N ILE A 124 4.14 2.65 3.30
CA ILE A 124 3.85 1.90 4.53
C ILE A 124 4.72 2.47 5.65
N TYR A 125 4.07 3.11 6.61
CA TYR A 125 4.69 3.58 7.85
C TYR A 125 4.55 2.51 8.92
N PHE A 126 5.66 2.05 9.48
CA PHE A 126 5.66 0.91 10.39
C PHE A 126 6.70 1.04 11.49
N ASP A 127 6.52 0.23 12.53
CA ASP A 127 7.47 0.00 13.62
C ASP A 127 7.66 -1.52 13.75
N TYR A 128 8.91 -1.99 13.80
CA TYR A 128 9.23 -3.43 13.88
C TYR A 128 8.74 -4.10 15.17
N SER A 129 8.44 -3.32 16.21
CA SER A 129 7.84 -3.78 17.46
C SER A 129 6.31 -3.63 17.50
N CYS A 130 5.68 -3.19 16.41
CA CYS A 130 4.22 -3.06 16.36
C CYS A 130 3.55 -4.36 15.92
N SER A 131 2.67 -4.88 16.77
CA SER A 131 1.93 -6.12 16.49
C SER A 131 1.00 -6.00 15.28
N HIS A 132 0.39 -4.84 15.07
CA HIS A 132 -0.44 -4.58 13.89
C HIS A 132 0.40 -4.47 12.62
N CYS A 133 1.64 -3.99 12.70
CA CYS A 133 2.55 -3.99 11.54
C CYS A 133 2.95 -5.41 11.17
N ALA A 134 3.27 -6.25 12.16
CA ALA A 134 3.58 -7.65 11.91
C ALA A 134 2.41 -8.44 11.31
N GLN A 135 1.17 -8.17 11.77
CA GLN A 135 -0.04 -8.73 11.17
C GLN A 135 -0.24 -8.27 9.72
N PHE A 136 -0.08 -6.97 9.47
CA PHE A 136 -0.18 -6.38 8.14
C PHE A 136 0.84 -7.03 7.20
N GLU A 137 2.11 -7.11 7.61
CA GLU A 137 3.17 -7.73 6.81
C GLU A 137 2.84 -9.21 6.52
N GLY A 138 2.52 -9.99 7.54
CA GLY A 138 2.19 -11.41 7.37
C GLY A 138 0.97 -11.64 6.46
N LEU A 139 0.01 -10.71 6.42
CA LEU A 139 -1.18 -10.80 5.57
C LEU A 139 -0.90 -10.40 4.12
N HIS A 140 -0.09 -9.35 3.90
CA HIS A 140 0.02 -8.67 2.62
C HIS A 140 1.34 -8.92 1.88
N THR A 141 2.35 -9.52 2.52
CA THR A 141 3.69 -9.73 1.94
C THR A 141 3.63 -10.40 0.56
N GLN A 142 2.75 -11.39 0.39
CA GLN A 142 2.61 -12.12 -0.88
C GLN A 142 2.07 -11.23 -1.99
N GLU A 143 1.00 -10.47 -1.73
CA GLU A 143 0.41 -9.61 -2.75
C GLU A 143 1.27 -8.38 -3.05
N ILE A 144 1.98 -7.82 -2.06
CA ILE A 144 2.95 -6.75 -2.28
C ILE A 144 4.06 -7.21 -3.22
N ASN A 145 4.63 -8.40 -2.98
CA ASN A 145 5.65 -8.98 -3.86
C ASN A 145 5.13 -9.21 -5.29
N GLN A 146 3.89 -9.68 -5.43
CA GLN A 146 3.26 -9.85 -6.75
C GLN A 146 3.10 -8.50 -7.47
N LEU A 147 2.58 -7.48 -6.77
CA LEU A 147 2.40 -6.14 -7.32
C LEU A 147 3.74 -5.50 -7.74
N LEU A 148 4.82 -5.73 -6.99
CA LEU A 148 6.17 -5.29 -7.36
C LEU A 148 6.72 -6.02 -8.58
N SER A 149 6.53 -7.35 -8.65
CA SER A 149 6.93 -8.18 -9.80
C SER A 149 6.22 -7.74 -11.09
N GLU A 150 4.93 -7.42 -10.99
CA GLU A 150 4.12 -6.90 -12.10
C GLU A 150 4.33 -5.40 -12.37
N LYS A 151 5.22 -4.73 -11.63
CA LYS A 151 5.48 -3.28 -11.71
C LYS A 151 4.20 -2.43 -11.57
N LYS A 152 3.26 -2.88 -10.73
CA LYS A 152 1.97 -2.23 -10.47
C LYS A 152 2.02 -1.19 -9.35
N ILE A 153 3.04 -1.26 -8.50
CA ILE A 153 3.30 -0.28 -7.44
C ILE A 153 4.78 0.09 -7.39
N THR A 154 5.08 1.26 -6.85
CA THR A 154 6.34 1.51 -6.16
C THR A 154 6.07 1.39 -4.66
N LEU A 155 6.70 0.45 -3.97
CA LEU A 155 6.65 0.33 -2.52
C LEU A 155 7.65 1.29 -1.88
N ALA A 156 7.21 2.05 -0.89
CA ALA A 156 8.06 2.83 -0.01
C ALA A 156 7.83 2.42 1.45
N LEU A 157 8.90 1.98 2.10
CA LEU A 157 8.90 1.52 3.48
C LEU A 157 9.46 2.65 4.37
N HIS A 158 8.64 3.12 5.31
CA HIS A 158 8.95 4.23 6.22
C HIS A 158 9.05 3.71 7.67
N PRO A 159 10.26 3.50 8.20
CA PRO A 159 10.43 3.00 9.56
C PRO A 159 10.24 4.11 10.59
N CYS A 160 9.81 3.73 11.80
CA CYS A 160 9.86 4.55 13.01
C CYS A 160 9.96 3.65 14.25
N LYS A 161 10.32 4.23 15.39
CA LYS A 161 10.35 3.62 16.72
C LYS A 161 9.27 4.27 17.61
N LEU A 162 8.04 4.35 17.10
CA LEU A 162 6.90 4.93 17.79
C LEU A 162 6.61 4.28 19.15
N LEU A 163 6.83 2.97 19.28
CA LEU A 163 6.56 2.21 20.51
C LEU A 163 7.73 2.22 21.51
N GLU A 164 8.81 2.94 21.18
CA GLU A 164 10.00 3.11 22.02
C GLU A 164 10.68 1.78 22.44
N GLN A 165 10.39 0.68 21.73
CA GLN A 165 10.91 -0.64 22.05
C GLN A 165 12.29 -0.85 21.46
N GLU A 166 13.24 -1.32 22.28
CA GLU A 166 14.63 -1.50 21.84
C GLU A 166 14.79 -2.50 20.70
N TRP A 167 13.88 -3.47 20.60
CA TRP A 167 13.83 -4.41 19.47
C TRP A 167 13.82 -3.69 18.10
N THR A 168 13.13 -2.56 17.98
CA THR A 168 13.13 -1.78 16.72
C THR A 168 14.50 -1.24 16.38
N SER A 169 15.27 -0.74 17.35
CA SER A 169 16.65 -0.30 17.12
C SER A 169 17.56 -1.46 16.72
N VAL A 170 17.39 -2.64 17.35
CA VAL A 170 18.15 -3.85 17.01
C VAL A 170 17.87 -4.26 15.55
N VAL A 171 16.59 -4.34 15.16
CA VAL A 171 16.20 -4.71 13.79
C VAL A 171 16.63 -3.66 12.78
N MET A 172 16.49 -2.36 13.08
CA MET A 172 16.92 -1.29 12.18
C MET A 172 18.44 -1.28 11.99
N ASN A 173 19.23 -1.58 13.02
CA ASN A 173 20.68 -1.71 12.86
C ASN A 173 21.06 -2.90 11.95
N ALA A 174 20.42 -4.05 12.12
CA ALA A 174 20.63 -5.20 11.23
C ALA A 174 20.15 -4.93 9.80
N MET A 175 18.96 -4.33 9.64
CA MET A 175 18.41 -3.93 8.34
C MET A 175 19.34 -2.93 7.63
N GLY A 176 19.93 -1.98 8.36
CA GLY A 176 20.86 -1.02 7.79
C GLY A 176 22.08 -1.70 7.16
N VAL A 177 22.63 -2.73 7.81
CA VAL A 177 23.70 -3.56 7.24
C VAL A 177 23.23 -4.27 5.96
N VAL A 178 22.02 -4.84 5.96
CA VAL A 178 21.48 -5.52 4.77
C VAL A 178 21.24 -4.55 3.62
N LEU A 179 20.73 -3.35 3.87
CA LEU A 179 20.55 -2.32 2.83
C LEU A 179 21.88 -1.90 2.22
N ASP A 180 22.92 -1.70 3.04
CA ASP A 180 24.23 -1.26 2.56
C ASP A 180 25.01 -2.36 1.83
N GLU A 181 24.89 -3.62 2.25
CA GLU A 181 25.80 -4.70 1.83
C GLU A 181 25.14 -5.93 1.21
N ALA A 182 23.84 -6.14 1.40
CA ALA A 182 23.06 -7.23 0.79
C ALA A 182 21.69 -6.74 0.27
N PRO A 183 21.65 -5.68 -0.56
CA PRO A 183 20.41 -5.00 -0.93
C PRO A 183 19.43 -5.88 -1.71
N ALA A 184 19.90 -6.93 -2.38
CA ALA A 184 19.03 -7.87 -3.09
C ALA A 184 18.15 -8.70 -2.14
N GLN A 185 18.55 -8.84 -0.87
CA GLN A 185 17.85 -9.60 0.15
C GLN A 185 17.04 -8.72 1.10
N SER A 186 17.09 -7.39 0.97
CA SER A 186 16.55 -6.47 1.98
C SER A 186 15.03 -6.61 2.17
N LEU A 187 14.27 -6.79 1.09
CA LEU A 187 12.83 -7.01 1.20
C LEU A 187 12.50 -8.35 1.88
N SER A 188 13.20 -9.43 1.51
CA SER A 188 12.99 -10.72 2.18
C SER A 188 13.42 -10.69 3.65
N PHE A 189 14.50 -9.97 3.97
CA PHE A 189 14.96 -9.80 5.34
C PHE A 189 13.98 -8.96 6.19
N HIS A 190 13.37 -7.93 5.60
CA HIS A 190 12.30 -7.14 6.24
C HIS A 190 11.16 -8.05 6.72
N ASN A 191 10.69 -8.92 5.83
CA ASN A 191 9.60 -9.85 6.10
C ASN A 191 10.01 -10.88 7.16
N ALA A 192 11.23 -11.40 7.09
CA ALA A 192 11.75 -12.37 8.07
C ALA A 192 11.92 -11.76 9.48
N ALA A 193 12.28 -10.48 9.58
CA ALA A 193 12.33 -9.78 10.87
C ALA A 193 10.93 -9.63 11.51
N PHE A 194 9.91 -9.32 10.70
CA PHE A 194 8.53 -9.34 11.17
C PHE A 194 8.00 -10.74 11.48
N GLU A 195 8.49 -11.78 10.80
CA GLU A 195 8.17 -13.18 11.11
C GLU A 195 8.67 -13.56 12.52
N ILE A 196 9.88 -13.15 12.91
CA ILE A 196 10.38 -13.32 14.29
C ILE A 196 9.40 -12.71 15.30
N PHE A 197 9.01 -11.45 15.07
CA PHE A 197 8.10 -10.76 16.00
C PHE A 197 6.70 -11.41 16.02
N SER A 198 6.20 -11.86 14.86
CA SER A 198 4.94 -12.60 14.75
C SER A 198 4.96 -13.90 15.54
N GLN A 199 6.07 -14.66 15.46
CA GLN A 199 6.25 -15.89 16.23
C GLN A 199 6.28 -15.60 17.74
N PHE A 200 6.95 -14.53 18.16
CA PHE A 200 6.90 -14.08 19.56
C PHE A 200 5.46 -13.77 20.01
N LEU A 201 4.68 -13.03 19.20
CA LEU A 201 3.30 -12.68 19.56
C LEU A 201 2.40 -13.91 19.74
N GLN A 202 2.62 -14.95 18.93
CA GLN A 202 1.85 -16.21 18.98
C GLN A 202 2.30 -17.14 20.13
N THR A 203 3.60 -17.34 20.28
CA THR A 203 4.16 -18.37 21.18
C THR A 203 4.56 -17.82 22.55
N LYS A 204 4.67 -16.50 22.68
CA LYS A 204 5.28 -15.78 23.81
C LYS A 204 6.76 -16.14 24.05
N ASN A 205 7.39 -16.85 23.11
CA ASN A 205 8.80 -17.18 23.17
C ASN A 205 9.64 -16.05 22.55
N GLN A 206 10.51 -15.44 23.35
CA GLN A 206 11.41 -14.36 22.92
C GLN A 206 12.79 -14.85 22.50
N SER A 207 13.06 -16.17 22.48
CA SER A 207 14.40 -16.71 22.23
C SER A 207 15.02 -16.26 20.90
N ASN A 208 14.19 -15.95 19.90
CA ASN A 208 14.63 -15.49 18.58
C ASN A 208 14.63 -13.96 18.45
N MET A 209 14.16 -13.21 19.46
CA MET A 209 14.23 -11.75 19.48
C MET A 209 15.61 -11.27 19.94
N THR A 210 16.63 -11.71 19.23
CA THR A 210 18.05 -11.46 19.51
C THR A 210 18.79 -11.19 18.21
N VAL A 211 20.05 -10.74 18.32
CA VAL A 211 20.92 -10.58 17.15
C VAL A 211 21.14 -11.93 16.45
N GLU A 212 21.32 -13.00 17.21
CA GLU A 212 21.50 -14.36 16.69
C GLU A 212 20.26 -14.84 15.95
N GLY A 213 19.07 -14.51 16.45
CA GLY A 213 17.80 -14.76 15.75
C GLY A 213 17.71 -14.01 14.42
N LEU A 214 18.16 -12.75 14.38
CA LEU A 214 18.25 -11.98 13.13
C LEU A 214 19.28 -12.55 12.16
N VAL A 215 20.42 -13.05 12.64
CA VAL A 215 21.41 -13.76 11.80
C VAL A 215 20.82 -15.04 11.21
N ALA A 216 20.05 -15.80 12.00
CA ALA A 216 19.35 -16.99 11.51
C ALA A 216 18.28 -16.65 10.46
N ALA A 217 17.51 -15.58 10.67
CA ALA A 217 16.55 -15.08 9.68
C ALA A 217 17.24 -14.59 8.39
N ALA A 218 18.36 -13.88 8.51
CA ALA A 218 19.18 -13.45 7.37
C ALA A 218 19.68 -14.65 6.57
N THR A 219 20.15 -15.70 7.25
CA THR A 219 20.58 -16.95 6.62
C THR A 219 19.42 -17.62 5.87
N LYS A 220 18.22 -17.69 6.47
CA LYS A 220 17.00 -18.26 5.84
C LYS A 220 16.65 -17.58 4.51
N VAL A 221 16.93 -16.28 4.39
CA VAL A 221 16.67 -15.49 3.17
C VAL A 221 17.92 -15.25 2.32
N ASN A 222 18.97 -16.04 2.53
CA ASN A 222 20.21 -16.04 1.76
C ASN A 222 21.00 -14.72 1.79
N VAL A 223 20.92 -13.95 2.89
CA VAL A 223 21.91 -12.89 3.15
C VAL A 223 23.28 -13.55 3.34
N PRO A 224 24.35 -13.05 2.70
CA PRO A 224 25.68 -13.62 2.86
C PRO A 224 26.14 -13.61 4.32
N LYS A 225 26.83 -14.67 4.76
CA LYS A 225 27.22 -14.88 6.16
C LYS A 225 28.13 -13.76 6.67
N GLU A 226 29.02 -13.27 5.82
CA GLU A 226 29.92 -12.15 6.07
C GLU A 226 29.19 -10.82 6.29
N VAL A 227 28.00 -10.67 5.70
CA VAL A 227 27.13 -9.51 5.92
C VAL A 227 26.37 -9.67 7.24
N SER A 228 25.69 -10.80 7.44
CA SER A 228 24.97 -11.05 8.71
C SER A 228 25.89 -11.09 9.93
N GLY A 229 27.15 -11.49 9.76
CA GLY A 229 28.16 -11.48 10.81
C GLY A 229 28.47 -10.09 11.37
N LYS A 230 28.10 -9.01 10.66
CA LYS A 230 28.27 -7.62 11.09
C LYS A 230 27.12 -7.10 11.95
N PHE A 231 26.01 -7.84 12.06
CA PHE A 231 24.82 -7.36 12.79
C PHE A 231 25.14 -7.04 14.24
N LYS A 232 25.88 -7.92 14.94
CA LYS A 232 26.26 -7.68 16.34
C LYS A 232 27.01 -6.37 16.51
N ALA A 233 28.05 -6.14 15.71
CA ALA A 233 28.83 -4.91 15.80
C ALA A 233 28.00 -3.66 15.46
N ALA A 234 27.10 -3.75 14.47
CA ALA A 234 26.20 -2.66 14.13
C ALA A 234 25.23 -2.32 15.27
N VAL A 235 24.65 -3.34 15.91
CA VAL A 235 23.74 -3.20 17.06
C VAL A 235 24.49 -2.66 18.29
N ASP A 236 25.63 -3.27 18.65
CA ASP A 236 26.42 -2.88 19.84
C ASP A 236 26.93 -1.43 19.77
N SER A 237 27.20 -0.92 18.56
CA SER A 237 27.66 0.46 18.34
C SER A 237 26.56 1.46 17.99
N ASP A 238 25.30 1.00 17.94
CA ASP A 238 24.15 1.75 17.40
C ASP A 238 24.49 2.47 16.07
N LYS A 239 25.12 1.72 15.16
CA LYS A 239 25.68 2.23 13.89
C LYS A 239 24.66 3.05 13.11
N TYR A 240 23.40 2.67 13.13
CA TYR A 240 22.30 3.29 12.41
C TYR A 240 21.30 4.04 13.31
N GLY A 241 21.70 4.44 14.54
CA GLY A 241 20.84 5.19 15.46
C GLY A 241 20.30 6.50 14.88
N LYS A 242 21.10 7.19 14.07
CA LYS A 242 20.66 8.40 13.34
C LYS A 242 19.52 8.12 12.35
N TRP A 243 19.50 6.94 11.75
CA TRP A 243 18.41 6.53 10.88
C TRP A 243 17.12 6.28 11.66
N VAL A 244 17.21 5.67 12.86
CA VAL A 244 16.08 5.53 13.79
C VAL A 244 15.50 6.90 14.13
N THR A 245 16.35 7.84 14.56
CA THR A 245 15.93 9.22 14.87
C THR A 245 15.30 9.93 13.66
N LEU A 246 15.88 9.76 12.47
CA LEU A 246 15.32 10.36 11.25
C LEU A 246 13.92 9.81 10.92
N GLY A 247 13.69 8.51 11.14
CA GLY A 247 12.38 7.88 10.98
C GLY A 247 11.33 8.49 11.91
N ASP A 248 11.68 8.68 13.18
CA ASP A 248 10.79 9.31 14.17
C ASP A 248 10.52 10.78 13.85
N GLU A 249 11.54 11.53 13.43
CA GLU A 249 11.39 12.91 12.97
C GLU A 249 10.41 13.00 11.78
N ALA A 250 10.59 12.14 10.78
CA ALA A 250 9.76 12.11 9.58
C ALA A 250 8.32 11.70 9.89
N PHE A 251 8.12 10.70 10.76
CA PHE A 251 6.80 10.27 11.22
C PHE A 251 6.06 11.39 11.97
N LYS A 252 6.74 12.03 12.93
CA LYS A 252 6.19 13.14 13.73
C LYS A 252 5.89 14.37 12.88
N ALA A 253 6.76 14.73 11.94
CA ALA A 253 6.56 15.87 11.05
C ALA A 253 5.28 15.73 10.20
N ARG A 254 4.92 14.49 9.84
CA ARG A 254 3.69 14.15 9.12
C ARG A 254 2.46 14.03 10.01
N LYS A 255 2.61 14.21 11.33
CA LYS A 255 1.53 14.14 12.34
C LYS A 255 0.76 12.83 12.28
N LEU A 256 1.47 11.73 12.02
CA LEU A 256 0.88 10.40 12.05
C LEU A 256 0.65 9.97 13.50
N GLU A 257 -0.45 9.26 13.74
CA GLU A 257 -0.91 8.94 15.10
C GLU A 257 -0.64 7.48 15.49
N GLY A 258 -0.31 6.62 14.53
CA GLY A 258 -0.12 5.20 14.79
C GLY A 258 0.44 4.41 13.62
N THR A 259 0.83 3.19 13.92
CA THR A 259 1.39 2.22 12.97
C THR A 259 0.55 0.92 12.95
N PRO A 260 0.36 0.26 11.79
CA PRO A 260 0.78 0.76 10.48
C PRO A 260 -0.07 1.96 10.07
N THR A 261 0.49 2.85 9.26
CA THR A 261 -0.29 3.81 8.47
C THR A 261 0.08 3.60 7.01
N VAL A 262 -0.93 3.47 6.16
CA VAL A 262 -0.74 3.18 4.72
C VAL A 262 -1.29 4.34 3.89
N PHE A 263 -0.53 4.77 2.89
CA PHE A 263 -0.99 5.66 1.84
C PHE A 263 -0.86 4.99 0.49
N PHE A 264 -1.82 5.25 -0.40
CA PHE A 264 -1.75 4.82 -1.78
C PHE A 264 -2.07 6.02 -2.67
N LYS A 265 -1.16 6.36 -3.60
CA LYS A 265 -1.24 7.60 -4.39
C LYS A 265 -1.34 8.86 -3.52
N GLY A 266 -0.69 8.84 -2.35
CA GLY A 266 -0.71 9.93 -1.39
C GLY A 266 -2.02 10.09 -0.59
N GLU A 267 -3.01 9.23 -0.83
CA GLU A 267 -4.26 9.21 -0.06
C GLU A 267 -4.18 8.16 1.06
N LYS A 268 -4.60 8.54 2.27
CA LYS A 268 -4.60 7.63 3.43
C LYS A 268 -5.58 6.48 3.18
N VAL A 269 -5.11 5.25 3.32
CA VAL A 269 -5.93 4.05 3.15
C VAL A 269 -6.62 3.69 4.46
N ASP A 270 -7.90 3.36 4.38
CA ASP A 270 -8.65 2.80 5.51
C ASP A 270 -8.26 1.34 5.71
N LEU A 271 -7.49 1.07 6.78
CA LEU A 271 -6.99 -0.27 7.09
C LEU A 271 -8.10 -1.29 7.37
N ASN A 272 -9.31 -0.85 7.73
CA ASN A 272 -10.46 -1.75 7.90
C ASN A 272 -10.91 -2.37 6.58
N LYS A 273 -10.45 -1.85 5.44
CA LYS A 273 -10.69 -2.42 4.11
C LYS A 273 -9.56 -3.35 3.65
N LEU A 274 -8.43 -3.37 4.37
CA LEU A 274 -7.27 -4.20 4.07
C LEU A 274 -7.25 -5.48 4.92
N GLN A 275 -8.34 -6.26 4.86
CA GLN A 275 -8.56 -7.41 5.77
C GLN A 275 -8.39 -8.76 5.08
N THR A 276 -8.13 -8.78 3.78
CA THR A 276 -7.92 -10.01 2.99
C THR A 276 -6.54 -10.00 2.34
N ARG A 277 -6.06 -11.18 1.96
CA ARG A 277 -4.77 -11.38 1.26
C ARG A 277 -4.70 -10.75 -0.14
N THR A 278 -5.80 -10.20 -0.64
CA THR A 278 -5.93 -9.61 -1.98
C THR A 278 -6.40 -8.16 -1.94
N SER A 279 -6.61 -7.59 -0.76
CA SER A 279 -7.26 -6.30 -0.61
C SER A 279 -6.40 -5.13 -1.08
N LEU A 280 -5.06 -5.22 -1.01
CA LEU A 280 -4.19 -4.24 -1.65
C LEU A 280 -4.23 -4.38 -3.18
N THR A 281 -4.27 -5.61 -3.69
CA THR A 281 -4.39 -5.87 -5.12
C THR A 281 -5.69 -5.30 -5.68
N GLU A 282 -6.80 -5.46 -4.96
CA GLU A 282 -8.10 -4.88 -5.30
C GLU A 282 -8.05 -3.35 -5.28
N LEU A 283 -7.40 -2.75 -4.28
CA LEU A 283 -7.17 -1.30 -4.20
C LEU A 283 -6.39 -0.78 -5.42
N VAL A 284 -5.30 -1.46 -5.79
CA VAL A 284 -4.46 -1.08 -6.95
C VAL A 284 -5.21 -1.26 -8.26
N ALA A 285 -5.96 -2.35 -8.41
CA ALA A 285 -6.75 -2.62 -9.61
C ALA A 285 -7.87 -1.59 -9.80
N ALA A 286 -8.55 -1.17 -8.73
CA ALA A 286 -9.59 -0.15 -8.78
C ALA A 286 -9.06 1.24 -9.20
N ALA A 287 -7.79 1.54 -8.90
CA ALA A 287 -7.16 2.80 -9.27
C ALA A 287 -6.52 2.81 -10.66
N THR A 288 -6.36 1.63 -11.27
CA THR A 288 -5.87 1.49 -12.63
C THR A 288 -7.08 1.54 -13.57
N PRO A 289 -7.18 2.51 -14.50
CA PRO A 289 -8.26 2.51 -15.47
C PRO A 289 -8.21 1.18 -16.23
N THR A 290 -9.23 0.34 -16.06
CA THR A 290 -9.37 -0.84 -16.91
C THR A 290 -9.50 -0.32 -18.33
N ALA A 291 -8.55 -0.65 -19.21
CA ALA A 291 -8.76 -0.49 -20.63
C ALA A 291 -10.06 -1.23 -20.95
N GLN A 292 -11.11 -0.48 -21.23
CA GLN A 292 -12.43 -1.01 -21.53
C GLN A 292 -12.26 -2.00 -22.67
N PRO A 293 -12.77 -3.24 -22.58
CA PRO A 293 -12.83 -4.11 -23.75
C PRO A 293 -13.57 -3.32 -24.82
N SER A 294 -12.89 -3.05 -25.94
CA SER A 294 -13.53 -2.49 -27.12
C SER A 294 -14.78 -3.33 -27.37
N GLN A 295 -15.94 -2.71 -27.26
CA GLN A 295 -17.19 -3.34 -27.65
C GLN A 295 -17.01 -3.74 -29.11
N GLN A 296 -16.77 -5.03 -29.32
CA GLN A 296 -16.73 -5.63 -30.62
C GLN A 296 -18.16 -5.49 -31.13
N ALA A 297 -18.37 -4.45 -31.95
CA ALA A 297 -19.62 -4.21 -32.62
C ALA A 297 -19.97 -5.50 -33.37
N SER A 298 -20.99 -6.19 -32.90
CA SER A 298 -21.62 -7.29 -33.60
C SER A 298 -22.12 -6.75 -34.94
N GLN A 299 -21.32 -6.94 -35.99
CA GLN A 299 -21.76 -6.75 -37.36
C GLN A 299 -22.80 -7.82 -37.65
N GLN A 300 -24.06 -7.44 -37.51
CA GLN A 300 -25.19 -8.20 -38.01
C GLN A 300 -25.15 -8.14 -39.55
N PRO A 301 -25.17 -9.28 -40.27
CA PRO A 301 -25.16 -9.25 -41.72
C PRO A 301 -26.47 -8.65 -42.24
N SER A 302 -26.36 -7.72 -43.20
CA SER A 302 -27.52 -7.17 -43.92
C SER A 302 -28.18 -8.25 -44.78
N PRO A 303 -29.52 -8.35 -44.85
CA PRO A 303 -30.20 -9.27 -45.75
C PRO A 303 -30.08 -8.80 -47.20
N GLN A 304 -29.64 -9.71 -48.06
CA GLN A 304 -29.54 -9.56 -49.51
C GLN A 304 -30.94 -9.53 -50.13
N PRO A 305 -31.24 -8.64 -51.12
CA PRO A 305 -32.55 -8.62 -51.76
C PRO A 305 -32.68 -9.79 -52.75
N THR A 306 -33.74 -10.58 -52.57
CA THR A 306 -34.22 -11.57 -53.51
C THR A 306 -34.70 -10.89 -54.80
N GLN A 307 -34.09 -11.18 -55.95
CA GLN A 307 -34.71 -10.91 -57.24
C GLN A 307 -35.62 -12.09 -57.61
N GLN A 308 -36.91 -11.80 -57.79
CA GLN A 308 -37.87 -12.63 -58.50
C GLN A 308 -38.69 -11.71 -59.39
N GLY A 309 -38.76 -12.04 -60.70
CA GLY A 309 -39.67 -11.46 -61.67
C GLY A 309 -39.01 -10.52 -62.65
#